data_AF-A0A100I707-F1
#
_entry.id   AF-A0A100I707-F1
#
_cell.length_a   1.000
_cell.length_b   1.000
_cell.length_c   1.000
_cell.angle_alpha   90.00
_cell.angle_beta   90.00
_cell.angle_gamma   90.00
#
_symmetry.space_group_name_H-M   'P 1'
#
loop_
_entity.id
_entity.type
_entity.pdbx_description
1 polymer ?
#
loop_
_entity_poly.entity_id
_entity_poly.type
_entity_poly.pdbx_seq_one_letter_code
_entity_poly.pdbx_strand_id
1 'polypeptide(L)'
;MDSEGAQESQQESLTSGIGTLSIKTAAGHSEVTHQANGVAHSLPELEESAAPYKVILQTGDVIVEYFDPESDIATQSEARRRRWRVSSDDLTQNSPYFRALLDPHKFSEGRQLMQQKLMHQKLLNDEPANAASSNSPNAEVRYLPVVILPSKHVASRLGLDAIKLFLEILSFNSFGEEQKCSFDADLKFLPVSLIARLLELADAFNSPHVVRESLKRAGYAYGKGKYQPSKFDSSLLKLSEDRIRQTIFVARILDEPVIYKVMTHALLVLGSKTWANGVEPPVTPTHPWRFLPNEELYFRRQCVLNTITDLQAYFLRVYGALEDPEPPKPFVPRQPLAPAINQARPFQCRYGFGNSSACDAFHLGQMTRFFSLRTKTIFLGSTLIDPDFTLDSDTDSTPEQPPAPPSDITAIIASLKQCPDYQIDPNHVGCGIRRRFLPPLDCIERFVGDGRGLLGIDFHSWTGQEWPFATSSSWANRTLPRANVIDIRISKLSAVHGGSGARLSFTSQEENARLLFTAKKRNWEA
;
A
#
# COMPACT_ATOMS: atom_id res chain seq x y z
N MET A 1 -1.75 43.51 47.91
CA MET A 1 -1.47 42.14 48.38
C MET A 1 -0.96 41.37 47.17
N ASP A 2 0.16 41.81 46.56
CA ASP A 2 1.56 41.78 47.06
C ASP A 2 1.98 40.31 47.22
N SER A 3 3.03 39.74 46.63
CA SER A 3 4.30 40.20 46.04
C SER A 3 4.83 39.04 45.14
N GLU A 4 5.42 39.25 43.96
CA GLU A 4 6.84 39.53 43.63
C GLU A 4 7.89 38.44 43.95
N GLY A 5 8.78 38.19 42.96
CA GLY A 5 10.11 37.53 43.08
C GLY A 5 10.36 36.42 42.03
N ALA A 6 10.84 36.68 40.81
CA ALA A 6 12.26 36.86 40.36
C ALA A 6 13.14 35.60 40.58
N GLN A 7 13.45 34.84 39.52
CA GLN A 7 14.72 34.82 38.73
C GLN A 7 15.96 34.29 39.46
N GLU A 8 16.51 33.15 39.00
CA GLU A 8 17.96 33.02 38.79
C GLU A 8 18.33 31.85 37.87
N SER A 9 19.21 32.18 36.94
CA SER A 9 19.89 31.34 35.96
C SER A 9 21.24 30.87 36.50
N GLN A 10 21.64 29.62 36.23
CA GLN A 10 23.05 29.22 36.28
C GLN A 10 23.43 28.31 35.10
N GLN A 11 24.72 28.37 34.82
CA GLN A 11 25.39 28.27 33.54
C GLN A 11 26.49 27.20 33.66
N GLU A 12 26.80 26.53 32.54
CA GLU A 12 28.05 25.84 32.18
C GLU A 12 28.69 24.82 33.14
N SER A 13 29.06 23.65 32.61
CA SER A 13 30.48 23.38 32.31
C SER A 13 30.72 21.99 31.69
N LEU A 14 31.56 22.01 30.65
CA LEU A 14 32.25 20.90 30.02
C LEU A 14 33.28 20.29 30.98
N THR A 15 33.47 18.97 30.94
CA THR A 15 34.81 18.37 31.06
C THR A 15 34.93 17.04 30.31
N SER A 16 36.10 16.88 29.71
CA SER A 16 36.60 15.80 28.87
C SER A 16 36.95 14.52 29.63
N GLY A 17 36.86 13.36 28.96
CA GLY A 17 37.53 12.13 29.38
C GLY A 17 38.05 11.35 28.17
N ILE A 18 39.35 11.47 27.92
CA ILE A 18 40.15 10.73 26.92
C ILE A 18 40.59 9.39 27.50
N GLY A 19 40.66 8.36 26.65
CA GLY A 19 41.47 7.15 26.84
C GLY A 19 40.74 5.88 26.41
N THR A 20 41.29 4.91 25.68
CA THR A 20 42.66 4.65 25.23
C THR A 20 42.58 3.57 24.15
N LEU A 21 43.46 3.67 23.15
CA LEU A 21 43.71 2.68 22.08
C LEU A 21 44.01 1.27 22.62
N SER A 22 43.61 0.24 21.86
CA SER A 22 44.33 -1.04 21.85
C SER A 22 44.41 -1.61 20.43
N ILE A 23 45.62 -1.56 19.90
CA ILE A 23 46.08 -2.19 18.65
C ILE A 23 46.55 -3.61 19.01
N LYS A 24 46.08 -4.62 18.27
CA LYS A 24 46.80 -5.89 18.12
C LYS A 24 46.85 -6.30 16.65
N THR A 25 48.05 -6.19 16.10
CA THR A 25 48.57 -6.82 14.89
C THR A 25 48.89 -8.29 15.16
N ALA A 26 48.66 -9.17 14.18
CA ALA A 26 49.49 -10.36 13.93
C ALA A 26 49.21 -10.92 12.54
N ALA A 27 50.28 -11.19 11.81
CA ALA A 27 50.37 -11.67 10.44
C ALA A 27 50.26 -13.20 10.34
N GLY A 28 50.03 -13.72 9.12
CA GLY A 28 50.10 -15.17 8.87
C GLY A 28 49.70 -15.62 7.47
N HIS A 29 50.66 -15.50 6.54
CA HIS A 29 50.96 -16.30 5.34
C HIS A 29 49.92 -17.14 4.57
N SER A 30 50.06 -16.98 3.25
CA SER A 30 49.47 -17.65 2.09
C SER A 30 49.67 -19.17 2.00
N GLU A 31 48.75 -19.86 1.32
CA GLU A 31 49.11 -20.96 0.43
C GLU A 31 48.13 -21.09 -0.74
N VAL A 32 48.72 -21.30 -1.92
CA VAL A 32 48.11 -21.36 -3.24
C VAL A 32 47.84 -22.82 -3.60
N THR A 33 46.72 -23.11 -4.26
CA THR A 33 46.62 -24.32 -5.09
C THR A 33 45.88 -23.99 -6.38
N HIS A 34 46.63 -24.07 -7.48
CA HIS A 34 46.11 -24.02 -8.85
C HIS A 34 45.55 -25.38 -9.23
N GLN A 35 44.36 -25.41 -9.84
CA GLN A 35 44.04 -26.39 -10.89
C GLN A 35 43.33 -25.68 -12.04
N ALA A 36 43.89 -25.88 -13.23
CA ALA A 36 43.48 -25.33 -14.51
C ALA A 36 42.65 -26.35 -15.29
N ASN A 37 41.67 -25.84 -16.05
CA ASN A 37 41.08 -26.33 -17.32
C ASN A 37 39.82 -25.47 -17.55
N GLY A 38 39.54 -24.80 -18.67
CA GLY A 38 40.09 -24.82 -20.01
C GLY A 38 38.98 -24.35 -20.96
N VAL A 39 39.05 -23.07 -21.36
CA VAL A 39 38.57 -22.46 -22.62
C VAL A 39 37.08 -22.53 -23.02
N ALA A 40 36.43 -21.36 -22.98
CA ALA A 40 35.67 -20.81 -24.11
C ALA A 40 35.70 -19.27 -24.01
N HIS A 41 36.60 -18.64 -24.75
CA HIS A 41 36.68 -17.18 -24.87
C HIS A 41 35.51 -16.65 -25.71
N SER A 42 34.55 -16.00 -25.05
CA SER A 42 33.71 -14.96 -25.65
C SER A 42 34.12 -13.62 -25.02
N LEU A 43 34.50 -12.69 -25.89
CA LEU A 43 34.98 -11.34 -25.60
C LEU A 43 34.17 -10.63 -24.49
N PRO A 44 34.82 -10.05 -23.45
CA PRO A 44 34.15 -9.14 -22.54
C PRO A 44 33.97 -7.77 -23.21
N GLU A 45 32.75 -7.24 -23.17
CA GLU A 45 32.47 -5.82 -23.39
C GLU A 45 33.40 -4.97 -22.50
N LEU A 46 34.24 -4.18 -23.15
CA LEU A 46 35.18 -3.28 -22.49
C LEU A 46 34.45 -2.09 -21.84
N GLU A 47 34.44 -2.12 -20.50
CA GLU A 47 34.66 -1.00 -19.58
C GLU A 47 33.72 0.24 -19.62
N GLU A 48 32.58 0.14 -18.93
CA GLU A 48 31.80 1.29 -18.39
C GLU A 48 32.45 1.96 -17.15
N SER A 49 33.62 1.50 -16.68
CA SER A 49 34.13 1.79 -15.34
C SER A 49 35.10 2.99 -15.20
N ALA A 50 35.46 3.69 -16.29
CA ALA A 50 36.52 4.71 -16.26
C ALA A 50 36.07 6.17 -16.54
N ALA A 51 34.79 6.42 -16.82
CA ALA A 51 34.31 7.75 -17.15
C ALA A 51 33.87 8.55 -15.89
N PRO A 52 34.25 9.84 -15.73
CA PRO A 52 33.88 10.66 -14.57
C PRO A 52 32.38 11.05 -14.53
N TYR A 53 31.61 10.65 -15.54
CA TYR A 53 30.17 10.84 -15.65
C TYR A 53 29.54 9.76 -16.54
N LYS A 54 28.26 9.45 -16.32
CA LYS A 54 27.49 8.52 -17.16
C LYS A 54 26.92 9.25 -18.37
N VAL A 55 27.12 8.71 -19.57
CA VAL A 55 26.61 9.32 -20.81
C VAL A 55 25.17 8.87 -21.04
N ILE A 56 24.21 9.81 -21.00
CA ILE A 56 22.83 9.55 -21.45
C ILE A 56 22.70 9.92 -22.93
N LEU A 57 23.29 11.05 -23.32
CA LEU A 57 23.32 11.52 -24.69
C LEU A 57 24.75 11.91 -25.09
N GLN A 58 25.27 11.30 -26.17
CA GLN A 58 26.63 11.60 -26.65
C GLN A 58 26.76 13.04 -27.16
N THR A 59 25.69 13.61 -27.72
CA THR A 59 25.63 15.01 -28.17
C THR A 59 25.29 15.99 -27.05
N GLY A 60 25.19 15.52 -25.80
CA GLY A 60 24.85 16.38 -24.66
C GLY A 60 25.88 17.47 -24.41
N ASP A 61 25.41 18.67 -24.06
CA ASP A 61 26.21 19.88 -23.89
C ASP A 61 26.34 20.32 -22.42
N VAL A 62 25.75 19.57 -21.48
CA VAL A 62 25.79 19.86 -20.04
C VAL A 62 25.92 18.57 -19.21
N ILE A 63 26.60 18.67 -18.07
CA ILE A 63 26.66 17.65 -17.03
C ILE A 63 25.69 18.02 -15.91
N VAL A 64 24.75 17.13 -15.60
CA VAL A 64 23.91 17.24 -14.39
C VAL A 64 24.60 16.51 -13.25
N GLU A 65 24.90 17.22 -12.16
CA GLU A 65 25.52 16.69 -10.94
C GLU A 65 24.48 16.57 -9.82
N TYR A 66 24.41 15.40 -9.20
CA TYR A 66 23.66 15.15 -7.97
C TYR A 66 24.63 14.77 -6.85
N PHE A 67 24.37 15.29 -5.65
CA PHE A 67 25.09 14.96 -4.43
C PHE A 67 24.19 14.13 -3.52
N ASP A 68 24.64 12.91 -3.19
CA ASP A 68 23.94 12.02 -2.26
C ASP A 68 24.38 12.32 -0.80
N PRO A 69 23.48 12.85 0.05
CA PRO A 69 23.83 13.19 1.43
C PRO A 69 23.91 11.98 2.38
N GLU A 70 23.40 10.79 2.02
CA GLU A 70 23.24 9.64 2.94
C GLU A 70 24.23 8.48 2.70
N SER A 71 25.20 8.62 1.78
CA SER A 71 26.21 7.56 1.57
C SER A 71 27.19 7.49 2.76
N ASP A 72 27.21 6.37 3.47
CA ASP A 72 28.05 6.11 4.64
C ASP A 72 29.55 6.41 4.43
N ILE A 73 30.20 6.79 5.53
CA ILE A 73 31.44 7.57 5.69
C ILE A 73 32.74 6.88 5.18
N ALA A 74 32.69 5.75 4.48
CA ALA A 74 33.88 4.95 4.18
C ALA A 74 34.35 4.91 2.71
N THR A 75 33.62 5.49 1.75
CA THR A 75 34.02 5.46 0.33
C THR A 75 34.36 6.84 -0.22
N GLN A 76 35.43 6.89 -1.01
CA GLN A 76 36.13 8.08 -1.53
C GLN A 76 35.18 9.21 -2.00
N SER A 77 35.63 10.47 -1.87
CA SER A 77 34.88 11.71 -2.16
C SER A 77 34.18 11.76 -3.55
N GLU A 78 34.64 10.97 -4.51
CA GLU A 78 34.04 10.82 -5.84
C GLU A 78 32.79 9.94 -5.86
N ALA A 79 32.66 9.01 -4.91
CA ALA A 79 31.52 8.11 -4.79
C ALA A 79 30.22 8.81 -4.35
N ARG A 80 30.28 10.08 -3.92
CA ARG A 80 29.11 10.89 -3.50
C ARG A 80 28.49 11.74 -4.60
N ARG A 81 29.25 11.99 -5.66
CA ARG A 81 28.81 12.81 -6.80
C ARG A 81 28.44 11.89 -7.94
N ARG A 82 27.22 12.03 -8.42
CA ARG A 82 26.73 11.32 -9.60
C ARG A 82 26.51 12.33 -10.70
N ARG A 83 27.12 12.06 -11.86
CA ARG A 83 27.15 12.98 -12.99
C ARG A 83 26.57 12.30 -14.21
N TRP A 84 25.69 13.00 -14.93
CA TRP A 84 25.12 12.53 -16.19
C TRP A 84 25.28 13.57 -17.28
N ARG A 85 25.75 13.15 -18.47
CA ARG A 85 25.82 14.00 -19.66
C ARG A 85 24.49 13.98 -20.41
N VAL A 86 23.88 15.15 -20.57
CA VAL A 86 22.55 15.37 -21.16
C VAL A 86 22.53 16.63 -22.02
N SER A 87 21.48 16.78 -22.84
CA SER A 87 21.23 18.01 -23.61
C SER A 87 20.46 19.01 -22.76
N SER A 88 20.98 20.23 -22.63
CA SER A 88 20.26 21.32 -21.95
C SER A 88 19.02 21.79 -22.70
N ASP A 89 19.00 21.69 -24.02
CA ASP A 89 17.83 22.01 -24.84
C ASP A 89 16.69 21.03 -24.53
N ASP A 90 16.99 19.73 -24.44
CA ASP A 90 16.01 18.70 -24.05
C ASP A 90 15.47 18.93 -22.64
N LEU A 91 16.34 19.26 -21.68
CA LEU A 91 15.92 19.55 -20.31
C LEU A 91 14.96 20.75 -20.27
N THR A 92 15.28 21.84 -20.95
CA THR A 92 14.44 23.06 -20.95
C THR A 92 13.16 22.90 -21.76
N GLN A 93 13.16 22.05 -22.79
CA GLN A 93 11.96 21.74 -23.56
C GLN A 93 10.98 20.88 -22.76
N ASN A 94 11.49 19.85 -22.08
CA ASN A 94 10.67 18.81 -21.46
C ASN A 94 10.42 19.02 -19.95
N SER A 95 11.09 19.98 -19.31
CA SER A 95 10.87 20.31 -17.90
C SER A 95 10.70 21.81 -17.67
N PRO A 96 9.53 22.26 -17.17
CA PRO A 96 9.32 23.64 -16.73
C PRO A 96 10.30 24.07 -15.64
N TYR A 97 10.71 23.14 -14.75
CA TYR A 97 11.70 23.40 -13.73
C TYR A 97 13.06 23.75 -14.34
N PHE A 98 13.59 22.90 -15.23
CA PHE A 98 14.88 23.19 -15.88
C PHE A 98 14.80 24.41 -16.79
N ARG A 99 13.67 24.64 -17.45
CA ARG A 99 13.44 25.88 -18.21
C ARG A 99 13.60 27.13 -17.36
N ALA A 100 13.08 27.11 -16.13
CA ALA A 100 13.24 28.22 -15.20
C ALA A 100 14.68 28.27 -14.67
N LEU A 101 15.21 27.16 -14.17
CA LEU A 101 16.54 27.08 -13.54
C LEU A 101 17.67 27.52 -14.48
N LEU A 102 17.58 27.14 -15.75
CA LEU A 102 18.61 27.40 -16.77
C LEU A 102 18.40 28.74 -17.51
N ASP A 103 17.37 29.52 -17.16
CA ASP A 103 17.12 30.84 -17.72
C ASP A 103 18.11 31.88 -17.15
N PRO A 104 19.00 32.47 -17.98
CA PRO A 104 20.00 33.44 -17.51
C PRO A 104 19.41 34.70 -16.87
N HIS A 105 18.17 35.05 -17.21
CA HIS A 105 17.53 36.25 -16.70
C HIS A 105 16.82 36.03 -15.37
N LYS A 106 16.51 34.78 -15.00
CA LYS A 106 15.72 34.47 -13.80
C LYS A 106 16.56 33.97 -12.64
N PHE A 107 17.52 33.07 -12.88
CA PHE A 107 18.27 32.40 -11.81
C PHE A 107 19.79 32.56 -11.96
N SER A 108 20.50 32.53 -10.84
CA SER A 108 21.97 32.56 -10.79
C SER A 108 22.60 31.38 -11.53
N GLU A 109 21.96 30.23 -11.42
CA GLU A 109 22.33 28.96 -12.01
C GLU A 109 22.34 29.07 -13.54
N GLY A 110 21.31 29.68 -14.13
CA GLY A 110 21.28 29.98 -15.57
C GLY A 110 22.39 30.94 -16.03
N ARG A 111 22.69 31.99 -15.24
CA ARG A 111 23.82 32.90 -15.54
C ARG A 111 25.17 32.18 -15.50
N GLN A 112 25.36 31.35 -14.47
CA GLN A 112 26.57 30.57 -14.30
C GLN A 112 26.74 29.56 -15.44
N LEU A 113 25.66 28.88 -15.83
CA LEU A 113 25.68 27.95 -16.96
C LEU A 113 26.05 28.67 -18.27
N MET A 114 25.46 29.83 -18.54
CA MET A 114 25.79 30.64 -19.71
C MET A 114 27.27 31.06 -19.73
N GLN A 115 27.81 31.48 -18.58
CA GLN A 115 29.23 31.82 -18.45
C GLN A 115 30.14 30.61 -18.72
N GLN A 116 29.79 29.44 -18.18
CA GLN A 116 30.52 28.19 -18.43
C GLN A 116 30.47 27.78 -19.90
N LYS A 117 29.30 27.89 -20.56
CA LYS A 117 29.17 27.63 -22.00
C LYS A 117 30.05 28.55 -22.84
N LEU A 118 30.08 29.85 -22.52
CA LEU A 118 30.94 30.82 -23.20
C LEU A 118 32.43 30.53 -22.99
N MET A 119 32.84 30.11 -21.79
CA MET A 119 34.22 29.68 -21.53
C MET A 119 34.58 28.43 -22.31
N HIS A 120 33.69 27.43 -22.32
CA HIS A 120 33.88 26.19 -23.08
C HIS A 120 34.02 26.45 -24.58
N GLN A 121 33.17 27.32 -25.14
CA GLN A 121 33.25 27.70 -26.56
C GLN A 121 34.54 28.44 -26.90
N LYS A 122 35.04 29.30 -26.02
CA LYS A 122 36.35 29.97 -26.21
C LYS A 122 37.50 28.97 -26.20
N LEU A 123 37.48 28.01 -25.28
CA LEU A 123 38.51 26.95 -25.21
C LEU A 123 38.52 26.06 -26.45
N LEU A 124 37.36 25.74 -27.03
CA LEU A 124 37.28 25.01 -28.30
C LEU A 124 37.81 25.81 -29.49
N ASN A 125 37.64 27.14 -29.48
CA ASN A 125 38.10 28.01 -30.56
C ASN A 125 39.59 28.36 -30.48
N ASP A 126 40.20 28.27 -29.29
CA ASP A 126 41.61 28.58 -29.04
C ASP A 126 42.57 27.37 -29.19
N GLU A 127 42.06 26.15 -29.51
CA GLU A 127 42.91 25.02 -29.92
C GLU A 127 43.59 25.35 -31.27
N PRO A 128 44.91 25.64 -31.30
CA PRO A 128 45.58 26.03 -32.53
C PRO A 128 45.71 24.81 -33.44
N ALA A 129 45.66 25.05 -34.75
CA ALA A 129 45.81 24.09 -35.85
C ALA A 129 47.15 23.29 -35.91
N ASN A 130 47.87 23.15 -34.79
CA ASN A 130 49.18 22.51 -34.67
C ASN A 130 49.19 21.34 -33.67
N ALA A 131 48.12 20.55 -33.62
CA ALA A 131 48.11 19.25 -32.93
C ALA A 131 47.74 18.10 -33.89
N ALA A 132 48.40 18.05 -35.05
CA ALA A 132 48.49 16.82 -35.83
C ALA A 132 49.42 15.83 -35.11
N SER A 133 48.95 15.22 -34.01
CA SER A 133 49.36 13.92 -33.47
C SER A 133 48.93 13.73 -32.00
N SER A 134 47.64 13.56 -31.78
CA SER A 134 47.20 12.62 -30.74
C SER A 134 45.76 12.21 -31.00
N ASN A 135 45.58 11.03 -31.62
CA ASN A 135 44.32 10.30 -31.57
C ASN A 135 44.08 9.85 -30.12
N SER A 136 43.65 10.77 -29.27
CA SER A 136 42.98 10.42 -28.02
C SER A 136 41.58 11.05 -28.07
N PRO A 137 40.49 10.26 -28.06
CA PRO A 137 39.13 10.80 -27.96
C PRO A 137 38.84 11.47 -26.60
N ASN A 138 39.86 11.67 -25.76
CA ASN A 138 39.78 12.18 -24.39
C ASN A 138 40.06 13.69 -24.25
N ALA A 139 40.36 14.42 -25.34
CA ALA A 139 40.61 15.87 -25.28
C ALA A 139 39.32 16.71 -25.27
N GLU A 140 38.26 16.30 -25.98
CA GLU A 140 36.96 17.01 -26.02
C GLU A 140 36.18 16.99 -24.69
N VAL A 141 36.55 16.10 -23.76
CA VAL A 141 35.76 15.76 -22.57
C VAL A 141 36.05 16.68 -21.36
N ARG A 142 37.03 17.58 -21.42
CA ARG A 142 37.60 18.14 -20.18
C ARG A 142 36.78 19.20 -19.44
N TYR A 143 35.84 19.93 -20.07
CA TYR A 143 35.06 20.95 -19.33
C TYR A 143 33.67 21.20 -19.92
N LEU A 144 32.79 20.20 -19.91
CA LEU A 144 31.36 20.49 -20.13
C LEU A 144 30.80 21.28 -18.93
N PRO A 145 29.93 22.28 -19.18
CA PRO A 145 29.24 23.02 -18.13
C PRO A 145 28.49 22.09 -17.15
N VAL A 146 28.42 22.47 -15.87
CA VAL A 146 27.87 21.63 -14.80
C VAL A 146 26.67 22.31 -14.15
N VAL A 147 25.54 21.59 -14.07
CA VAL A 147 24.31 22.00 -13.37
C VAL A 147 24.13 21.10 -12.15
N ILE A 148 23.99 21.69 -10.97
CA ILE A 148 23.83 20.94 -9.72
C ILE A 148 22.34 20.82 -9.37
N LEU A 149 21.86 19.59 -9.14
CA LEU A 149 20.50 19.36 -8.67
C LEU A 149 20.39 19.68 -7.17
N PRO A 150 19.33 20.37 -6.73
CA PRO A 150 19.14 20.65 -5.33
C PRO A 150 18.83 19.38 -4.53
N SER A 151 19.71 19.05 -3.59
CA SER A 151 19.57 17.88 -2.71
C SER A 151 18.32 17.93 -1.81
N LYS A 152 17.76 19.11 -1.55
CA LYS A 152 16.55 19.28 -0.73
C LYS A 152 15.28 18.76 -1.40
N HIS A 153 15.21 18.80 -2.74
CA HIS A 153 14.04 18.34 -3.51
C HIS A 153 14.15 16.88 -3.94
N VAL A 154 15.37 16.33 -3.91
CA VAL A 154 15.65 14.93 -4.23
C VAL A 154 16.10 14.27 -2.93
N ALA A 155 15.12 13.88 -2.11
CA ALA A 155 15.41 13.03 -0.97
C ALA A 155 16.20 11.81 -1.48
N SER A 156 17.29 11.44 -0.79
CA SER A 156 18.07 10.21 -1.01
C SER A 156 17.18 8.98 -1.29
N ARG A 157 16.00 8.98 -0.67
CA ARG A 157 14.89 8.03 -0.81
C ARG A 157 14.40 7.76 -2.24
N LEU A 158 14.53 8.71 -3.16
CA LEU A 158 14.11 8.52 -4.56
C LEU A 158 15.08 7.62 -5.33
N GLY A 159 16.34 7.52 -4.89
CA GLY A 159 17.36 6.66 -5.46
C GLY A 159 17.89 7.10 -6.83
N LEU A 160 19.15 6.77 -7.09
CA LEU A 160 19.89 7.21 -8.28
C LEU A 160 19.28 6.72 -9.61
N ASP A 161 18.71 5.52 -9.60
CA ASP A 161 18.09 4.93 -10.79
C ASP A 161 16.89 5.74 -11.28
N ALA A 162 16.12 6.34 -10.36
CA ALA A 162 14.97 7.17 -10.71
C ALA A 162 15.41 8.50 -11.35
N ILE A 163 16.49 9.09 -10.83
CA ILE A 163 17.10 10.31 -11.40
C ILE A 163 17.61 10.02 -12.79
N LYS A 164 18.38 8.95 -12.96
CA LYS A 164 18.90 8.52 -14.27
C LYS A 164 17.75 8.35 -15.27
N LEU A 165 16.73 7.58 -14.90
CA LEU A 165 15.58 7.31 -15.76
C LEU A 165 14.81 8.58 -16.12
N PHE A 166 14.66 9.51 -15.16
CA PHE A 166 14.03 10.80 -15.43
C PHE A 166 14.80 11.61 -16.47
N LEU A 167 16.12 11.68 -16.35
CA LEU A 167 16.98 12.37 -17.32
C LEU A 167 16.96 11.68 -18.70
N GLU A 168 16.90 10.35 -18.74
CA GLU A 168 16.71 9.59 -19.99
C GLU A 168 15.38 9.93 -20.67
N ILE A 169 14.28 10.01 -19.89
CA ILE A 169 12.96 10.41 -20.41
C ILE A 169 12.99 11.84 -20.96
N LEU A 170 13.62 12.78 -20.25
CA LEU A 170 13.74 14.16 -20.72
C LEU A 170 14.57 14.25 -22.01
N SER A 171 15.55 13.37 -22.20
CA SER A 171 16.44 13.35 -23.37
C SER A 171 15.91 12.50 -24.54
N PHE A 172 14.73 11.90 -24.40
CA PHE A 172 14.20 10.90 -25.34
C PHE A 172 14.07 11.41 -26.79
N ASN A 173 13.75 12.69 -26.99
CA ASN A 173 13.58 13.26 -28.33
C ASN A 173 14.88 13.26 -29.15
N SER A 174 16.03 13.36 -28.48
CA SER A 174 17.36 13.39 -29.09
C SER A 174 17.98 12.01 -29.29
N PHE A 175 17.33 10.94 -28.84
CA PHE A 175 17.79 9.57 -29.09
C PHE A 175 17.66 9.20 -30.57
N GLY A 176 18.57 8.35 -31.07
CA GLY A 176 18.40 7.70 -32.36
C GLY A 176 17.23 6.72 -32.35
N GLU A 177 16.68 6.37 -33.51
CA GLU A 177 15.49 5.51 -33.59
C GLU A 177 15.70 4.12 -32.94
N GLU A 178 16.87 3.49 -33.13
CA GLU A 178 17.19 2.22 -32.48
C GLU A 178 17.23 2.34 -30.95
N GLN A 179 17.80 3.45 -30.44
CA GLN A 179 17.87 3.73 -29.01
C GLN A 179 16.48 3.99 -28.43
N LYS A 180 15.59 4.70 -29.15
CA LYS A 180 14.20 4.89 -28.75
C LYS A 180 13.45 3.57 -28.63
N CYS A 181 13.58 2.68 -29.61
CA CYS A 181 12.94 1.37 -29.58
C CYS A 181 13.43 0.51 -28.41
N SER A 182 14.75 0.48 -28.16
CA SER A 182 15.32 -0.22 -27.01
C SER A 182 14.83 0.36 -25.68
N PHE A 183 14.83 1.70 -25.56
CA PHE A 183 14.40 2.39 -24.36
C PHE A 183 12.93 2.11 -24.03
N ASP A 184 12.03 2.20 -25.00
CA ASP A 184 10.61 1.93 -24.77
C ASP A 184 10.36 0.44 -24.42
N ALA A 185 11.11 -0.50 -25.01
CA ALA A 185 11.05 -1.91 -24.67
C ALA A 185 11.49 -2.20 -23.22
N ASP A 186 12.52 -1.50 -22.74
CA ASP A 186 12.98 -1.60 -21.36
C ASP A 186 12.01 -0.92 -20.39
N LEU A 187 11.60 0.31 -20.71
CA LEU A 187 10.66 1.12 -19.93
C LEU A 187 9.37 0.37 -19.63
N LYS A 188 8.86 -0.37 -20.62
CA LYS A 188 7.64 -1.18 -20.52
C LYS A 188 7.63 -2.11 -19.30
N PHE A 189 8.78 -2.65 -18.92
CA PHE A 189 8.88 -3.71 -17.93
C PHE A 189 9.65 -3.33 -16.66
N LEU A 190 9.93 -2.04 -16.47
CA LEU A 190 10.60 -1.58 -15.27
C LEU A 190 9.80 -1.90 -13.99
N PRO A 191 10.46 -2.05 -12.84
CA PRO A 191 9.77 -2.32 -11.57
C PRO A 191 8.84 -1.17 -11.16
N VAL A 192 7.67 -1.51 -10.62
CA VAL A 192 6.68 -0.52 -10.11
C VAL A 192 7.28 0.40 -9.05
N SER A 193 8.19 -0.09 -8.21
CA SER A 193 8.88 0.71 -7.20
C SER A 193 9.79 1.79 -7.81
N LEU A 194 10.40 1.53 -8.97
CA LEU A 194 11.20 2.52 -9.69
C LEU A 194 10.27 3.55 -10.35
N ILE A 195 9.19 3.10 -10.99
CA ILE A 195 8.24 4.01 -11.64
C ILE A 195 7.51 4.90 -10.61
N ALA A 196 7.16 4.38 -9.43
CA ALA A 196 6.55 5.18 -8.37
C ALA A 196 7.49 6.32 -7.91
N ARG A 197 8.78 6.02 -7.70
CA ARG A 197 9.80 7.03 -7.36
C ARG A 197 10.04 8.02 -8.50
N LEU A 198 10.05 7.55 -9.74
CA LEU A 198 10.14 8.40 -10.94
C LEU A 198 8.97 9.39 -11.01
N LEU A 199 7.74 8.96 -10.69
CA LEU A 199 6.57 9.84 -10.70
C LEU A 199 6.61 10.88 -9.57
N GLU A 200 7.10 10.50 -8.38
CA GLU A 200 7.36 11.45 -7.29
C GLU A 200 8.42 12.48 -7.68
N LEU A 201 9.50 12.04 -8.34
CA LEU A 201 10.53 12.93 -8.89
C LEU A 201 9.95 13.85 -9.97
N ALA A 202 9.13 13.33 -10.86
CA ALA A 202 8.51 14.10 -11.92
C ALA A 202 7.62 15.22 -11.37
N ASP A 203 6.89 14.97 -10.28
CA ASP A 203 6.10 15.98 -9.58
C ASP A 203 6.99 17.05 -8.93
N ALA A 204 8.05 16.63 -8.23
CA ALA A 204 9.02 17.55 -7.63
C ALA A 204 9.71 18.49 -8.64
N PHE A 205 9.93 18.02 -9.86
CA PHE A 205 10.50 18.80 -10.99
C PHE A 205 9.43 19.37 -11.92
N ASN A 206 8.15 19.40 -11.52
CA ASN A 206 7.01 19.93 -12.28
C ASN A 206 6.95 19.41 -13.74
N SER A 207 7.32 18.16 -13.94
CA SER A 207 7.38 17.48 -15.25
C SER A 207 6.57 16.16 -15.30
N PRO A 208 5.40 16.03 -14.65
CA PRO A 208 4.66 14.76 -14.61
C PRO A 208 4.12 14.33 -15.99
N HIS A 209 3.84 15.30 -16.87
CA HIS A 209 3.27 15.04 -18.19
C HIS A 209 4.22 14.26 -19.10
N VAL A 210 5.49 14.66 -19.20
CA VAL A 210 6.46 14.00 -20.09
C VAL A 210 6.71 12.54 -19.67
N VAL A 211 6.76 12.29 -18.36
CA VAL A 211 6.89 10.95 -17.82
C VAL A 211 5.63 10.11 -18.08
N ARG A 212 4.44 10.67 -17.85
CA ARG A 212 3.16 10.01 -18.13
C ARG A 212 3.05 9.61 -19.60
N GLU A 213 3.32 10.54 -20.51
CA GLU A 213 3.25 10.28 -21.96
C GLU A 213 4.27 9.22 -22.38
N SER A 214 5.48 9.23 -21.80
CA SER A 214 6.50 8.21 -22.10
C SER A 214 6.08 6.82 -21.63
N LEU A 215 5.50 6.72 -20.43
CA LEU A 215 4.97 5.46 -19.90
C LEU A 215 3.77 4.93 -20.71
N LYS A 216 2.87 5.82 -21.16
CA LYS A 216 1.74 5.48 -22.02
C LYS A 216 2.22 5.02 -23.40
N ARG A 217 3.15 5.75 -24.01
CA ARG A 217 3.77 5.41 -25.30
C ARG A 217 4.43 4.03 -25.26
N ALA A 218 5.23 3.76 -24.22
CA ALA A 218 5.89 2.46 -24.04
C ALA A 218 4.91 1.32 -23.68
N GLY A 219 3.65 1.64 -23.35
CA GLY A 219 2.66 0.65 -22.92
C GLY A 219 3.07 -0.05 -21.63
N TYR A 220 3.43 0.73 -20.60
CA TYR A 220 3.95 0.24 -19.34
C TYR A 220 3.12 -0.90 -18.74
N ALA A 221 3.77 -2.04 -18.48
CA ALA A 221 3.13 -3.30 -18.12
C ALA A 221 3.19 -3.63 -16.61
N TYR A 222 3.56 -2.67 -15.76
CA TYR A 222 3.67 -2.85 -14.30
C TYR A 222 4.70 -3.92 -13.87
N GLY A 223 5.80 -4.03 -14.64
CA GLY A 223 6.92 -4.94 -14.39
C GLY A 223 6.81 -6.31 -15.06
N LYS A 224 7.86 -7.14 -14.94
CA LYS A 224 7.93 -8.50 -15.54
C LYS A 224 7.15 -9.58 -14.75
N GLY A 225 6.08 -9.20 -14.05
CA GLY A 225 5.34 -10.09 -13.16
C GLY A 225 4.52 -11.16 -13.90
N LYS A 226 4.31 -12.32 -13.26
CA LYS A 226 3.38 -13.36 -13.75
C LYS A 226 1.90 -13.07 -13.46
N TYR A 227 1.58 -11.94 -12.82
CA TYR A 227 0.21 -11.55 -12.47
C TYR A 227 -0.33 -10.49 -13.42
N GLN A 228 -1.64 -10.48 -13.61
CA GLN A 228 -2.34 -9.48 -14.41
C GLN A 228 -2.91 -8.38 -13.50
N PRO A 229 -2.41 -7.14 -13.56
CA PRO A 229 -2.87 -6.07 -12.65
C PRO A 229 -4.33 -5.65 -12.89
N SER A 230 -4.88 -5.97 -14.06
CA SER A 230 -6.26 -5.67 -14.46
C SER A 230 -7.29 -6.70 -14.02
N LYS A 231 -6.87 -7.82 -13.42
CA LYS A 231 -7.76 -8.89 -12.99
C LYS A 231 -7.42 -9.33 -11.57
N PHE A 232 -8.42 -9.35 -10.71
CA PHE A 232 -8.24 -9.87 -9.36
C PHE A 232 -8.08 -11.40 -9.35
N ASP A 233 -7.03 -11.87 -8.69
CA ASP A 233 -6.77 -13.28 -8.40
C ASP A 233 -6.03 -13.43 -7.06
N SER A 234 -5.88 -14.67 -6.60
CA SER A 234 -5.15 -14.98 -5.35
C SER A 234 -3.64 -14.71 -5.42
N SER A 235 -3.08 -14.48 -6.61
CA SER A 235 -1.67 -14.11 -6.76
C SER A 235 -1.42 -12.66 -6.34
N LEU A 236 -2.41 -11.77 -6.53
CA LEU A 236 -2.35 -10.39 -6.04
C LEU A 236 -2.27 -10.30 -4.51
N LEU A 237 -2.90 -11.25 -3.82
CA LEU A 237 -2.86 -11.33 -2.35
C LEU A 237 -1.48 -11.74 -1.81
N LYS A 238 -0.58 -12.25 -2.68
CA LYS A 238 0.81 -12.58 -2.28
C LYS A 238 1.77 -11.39 -2.41
N LEU A 239 1.30 -10.27 -2.95
CA LEU A 239 2.12 -9.07 -3.10
C LEU A 239 2.28 -8.37 -1.75
N SER A 240 3.40 -7.68 -1.57
CA SER A 240 3.57 -6.81 -0.40
C SER A 240 2.62 -5.63 -0.48
N GLU A 241 2.17 -5.14 0.67
CA GLU A 241 1.31 -3.96 0.78
C GLU A 241 1.91 -2.75 0.03
N ASP A 242 3.21 -2.53 0.19
CA ASP A 242 3.94 -1.42 -0.47
C ASP A 242 3.88 -1.54 -2.00
N ARG A 243 4.01 -2.75 -2.55
CA ARG A 243 3.87 -2.99 -4.00
C ARG A 243 2.46 -2.73 -4.51
N ILE A 244 1.45 -3.10 -3.74
CA ILE A 244 0.04 -2.81 -4.08
C ILE A 244 -0.19 -1.30 -4.07
N ARG A 245 0.26 -0.60 -3.02
CA ARG A 245 0.15 0.86 -2.91
C ARG A 245 0.87 1.60 -4.03
N GLN A 246 2.10 1.22 -4.36
CA GLN A 246 2.83 1.77 -5.52
C GLN A 246 2.06 1.54 -6.82
N THR A 247 1.46 0.35 -7.00
CA THR A 247 0.67 0.07 -8.20
C THR A 247 -0.59 0.94 -8.28
N ILE A 248 -1.29 1.13 -7.16
CA ILE A 248 -2.45 2.05 -7.07
C ILE A 248 -2.04 3.48 -7.45
N PHE A 249 -0.91 3.95 -6.91
CA PHE A 249 -0.38 5.28 -7.20
C PHE A 249 -0.03 5.47 -8.68
N VAL A 250 0.69 4.52 -9.28
CA VAL A 250 1.04 4.55 -10.71
C VAL A 250 -0.23 4.48 -11.57
N ALA A 251 -1.18 3.60 -11.25
CA ALA A 251 -2.45 3.49 -11.99
C ALA A 251 -3.29 4.77 -11.95
N ARG A 252 -3.31 5.47 -10.81
CA ARG A 252 -3.99 6.78 -10.70
C ARG A 252 -3.36 7.82 -11.63
N ILE A 253 -2.03 7.88 -11.68
CA ILE A 253 -1.32 8.87 -12.51
C ILE A 253 -1.43 8.53 -14.00
N LEU A 254 -1.39 7.24 -14.36
CA LEU A 254 -1.53 6.79 -15.74
C LEU A 254 -2.98 6.79 -16.25
N ASP A 255 -3.96 7.06 -15.37
CA ASP A 255 -5.40 7.07 -15.70
C ASP A 255 -5.92 5.67 -16.07
N GLU A 256 -5.54 4.66 -15.27
CA GLU A 256 -5.86 3.23 -15.48
C GLU A 256 -6.92 2.74 -14.45
N PRO A 257 -8.23 2.98 -14.68
CA PRO A 257 -9.27 2.75 -13.67
C PRO A 257 -9.47 1.30 -13.28
N VAL A 258 -9.31 0.37 -14.23
CA VAL A 258 -9.49 -1.07 -13.97
C VAL A 258 -8.42 -1.56 -13.00
N ILE A 259 -7.16 -1.19 -13.24
CA ILE A 259 -6.04 -1.57 -12.37
C ILE A 259 -6.18 -0.91 -11.00
N TYR A 260 -6.57 0.37 -10.96
CA TYR A 260 -6.81 1.08 -9.72
C TYR A 260 -7.88 0.37 -8.86
N LYS A 261 -9.02 0.00 -9.47
CA LYS A 261 -10.11 -0.72 -8.79
C LYS A 261 -9.66 -2.10 -8.30
N VAL A 262 -8.95 -2.87 -9.12
CA VAL A 262 -8.46 -4.21 -8.73
C VAL A 262 -7.46 -4.13 -7.58
N MET A 263 -6.52 -3.20 -7.63
CA MET A 263 -5.49 -3.09 -6.58
C MET A 263 -6.02 -2.51 -5.28
N THR A 264 -6.96 -1.56 -5.35
CA THR A 264 -7.66 -1.08 -4.14
C THR A 264 -8.53 -2.17 -3.51
N HIS A 265 -9.16 -3.04 -4.32
CA HIS A 265 -9.83 -4.25 -3.82
C HIS A 265 -8.84 -5.19 -3.13
N ALA A 266 -7.69 -5.49 -3.76
CA ALA A 266 -6.67 -6.35 -3.15
C ALA A 266 -6.17 -5.81 -1.80
N LEU A 267 -5.93 -4.49 -1.69
CA LEU A 267 -5.54 -3.83 -0.45
C LEU A 267 -6.63 -3.93 0.63
N LEU A 268 -7.90 -3.75 0.25
CA LEU A 268 -9.05 -3.92 1.15
C LEU A 268 -9.12 -5.34 1.72
N VAL A 269 -8.94 -6.35 0.86
CA VAL A 269 -8.95 -7.77 1.26
C VAL A 269 -7.79 -8.11 2.19
N LEU A 270 -6.57 -7.73 1.83
CA LEU A 270 -5.34 -8.03 2.59
C LEU A 270 -5.22 -7.29 3.91
N GLY A 271 -5.88 -6.14 4.04
CA GLY A 271 -5.62 -5.24 5.16
C GLY A 271 -4.41 -4.34 4.91
N SER A 272 -4.33 -3.27 5.69
CA SER A 272 -3.18 -2.38 5.73
C SER A 272 -2.63 -2.30 7.15
N LYS A 273 -1.32 -2.34 7.29
CA LYS A 273 -0.64 -2.06 8.56
C LYS A 273 -0.85 -0.63 9.02
N THR A 274 -1.07 0.29 8.08
CA THR A 274 -1.29 1.71 8.38
C THR A 274 -2.67 1.99 8.97
N TRP A 275 -3.59 1.03 9.00
CA TRP A 275 -4.93 1.24 9.59
C TRP A 275 -4.98 0.96 11.09
N ALA A 276 -3.96 0.30 11.66
CA ALA A 276 -3.97 -0.16 13.06
C ALA A 276 -3.93 1.00 14.09
N ASN A 277 -3.38 2.17 13.73
CA ASN A 277 -3.20 3.31 14.63
C ASN A 277 -4.08 4.52 14.24
N GLY A 278 -5.17 4.27 13.50
CA GLY A 278 -5.97 5.32 12.87
C GLY A 278 -5.51 5.63 11.46
N VAL A 279 -6.34 6.37 10.71
CA VAL A 279 -6.08 6.73 9.30
C VAL A 279 -5.23 8.00 9.19
N GLU A 280 -4.73 8.52 10.31
CA GLU A 280 -4.03 9.80 10.33
C GLU A 280 -2.70 9.75 9.57
N PRO A 281 -2.36 10.84 8.86
CA PRO A 281 -1.09 10.95 8.15
C PRO A 281 0.08 10.88 9.15
N PRO A 282 1.13 10.05 8.90
CA PRO A 282 2.33 10.05 9.72
C PRO A 282 2.95 11.45 9.83
N VAL A 283 3.45 11.80 11.01
CA VAL A 283 4.14 13.07 11.30
C VAL A 283 5.45 13.21 10.48
N THR A 284 6.01 12.09 10.00
CA THR A 284 7.25 12.08 9.22
C THR A 284 7.00 12.09 7.71
N PRO A 285 7.81 12.84 6.93
CA PRO A 285 7.70 12.84 5.48
C PRO A 285 7.83 11.40 4.98
N THR A 286 6.85 10.95 4.21
CA THR A 286 6.72 9.58 3.72
C THR A 286 6.31 9.62 2.25
N HIS A 287 6.57 8.56 1.50
CA HIS A 287 6.20 8.50 0.09
C HIS A 287 4.70 8.74 -0.15
N PRO A 288 4.32 9.46 -1.23
CA PRO A 288 2.93 9.82 -1.51
C PRO A 288 1.96 8.64 -1.57
N TRP A 289 2.40 7.48 -2.06
CA TRP A 289 1.57 6.27 -2.17
C TRP A 289 1.15 5.66 -0.82
N ARG A 290 1.73 6.12 0.31
CA ARG A 290 1.25 5.73 1.63
C ARG A 290 -0.02 6.47 2.07
N PHE A 291 -0.30 7.63 1.45
CA PHE A 291 -1.44 8.51 1.73
C PHE A 291 -2.60 8.37 0.73
N LEU A 292 -2.68 7.23 0.03
CA LEU A 292 -3.86 6.85 -0.75
C LEU A 292 -5.13 6.90 0.11
N PRO A 293 -6.36 7.03 -0.46
CA PRO A 293 -7.59 7.24 0.28
C PRO A 293 -7.89 6.10 1.25
N ASN A 294 -7.31 6.21 2.44
CA ASN A 294 -7.25 5.15 3.41
C ASN A 294 -8.58 5.08 4.16
N GLU A 295 -9.31 6.19 4.28
CA GLU A 295 -10.57 6.31 5.04
C GLU A 295 -11.68 5.48 4.40
N GLU A 296 -11.90 5.65 3.10
CA GLU A 296 -12.93 4.89 2.37
C GLU A 296 -12.59 3.39 2.32
N LEU A 297 -11.33 3.04 2.03
CA LEU A 297 -10.90 1.62 2.00
C LEU A 297 -11.04 0.96 3.37
N TYR A 298 -10.62 1.67 4.42
CA TYR A 298 -10.78 1.22 5.80
C TYR A 298 -12.26 1.05 6.17
N PHE A 299 -13.11 2.03 5.84
CA PHE A 299 -14.54 1.97 6.09
C PHE A 299 -15.20 0.78 5.38
N ARG A 300 -14.93 0.58 4.08
CA ARG A 300 -15.45 -0.57 3.32
C ARG A 300 -15.00 -1.89 3.93
N ARG A 301 -13.72 -2.01 4.30
CA ARG A 301 -13.19 -3.18 5.00
C ARG A 301 -13.93 -3.43 6.31
N GLN A 302 -14.12 -2.40 7.12
CA GLN A 302 -14.80 -2.53 8.40
C GLN A 302 -16.25 -2.98 8.23
N CYS A 303 -16.95 -2.50 7.19
CA CYS A 303 -18.28 -2.99 6.84
C CYS A 303 -18.30 -4.50 6.52
N VAL A 304 -17.29 -5.00 5.79
CA VAL A 304 -17.16 -6.44 5.50
C VAL A 304 -16.89 -7.24 6.78
N LEU A 305 -15.92 -6.82 7.60
CA LEU A 305 -15.60 -7.50 8.86
C LEU A 305 -16.78 -7.50 9.82
N ASN A 306 -17.47 -6.36 9.97
CA ASN A 306 -18.69 -6.25 10.77
C ASN A 306 -19.79 -7.18 10.27
N THR A 307 -19.89 -7.38 8.96
CA THR A 307 -20.88 -8.30 8.35
C THR A 307 -20.55 -9.77 8.65
N ILE A 308 -19.26 -10.14 8.65
CA ILE A 308 -18.82 -11.48 9.09
C ILE A 308 -19.14 -11.67 10.57
N THR A 309 -18.82 -10.68 11.42
CA THR A 309 -19.13 -10.70 12.84
C THR A 309 -20.64 -10.80 13.10
N ASP A 310 -21.45 -10.05 12.36
CA ASP A 310 -22.92 -10.09 12.44
C ASP A 310 -23.48 -11.48 12.10
N LEU A 311 -22.92 -12.16 11.09
CA LEU A 311 -23.26 -13.55 10.77
C LEU A 311 -22.96 -14.50 11.94
N GLN A 312 -21.77 -14.38 12.55
CA GLN A 312 -21.40 -15.20 13.71
C GLN A 312 -22.29 -14.90 14.92
N ALA A 313 -22.55 -13.63 15.19
CA ALA A 313 -23.41 -13.17 16.28
C ALA A 313 -24.86 -13.63 16.10
N TYR A 314 -25.37 -13.65 14.86
CA TYR A 314 -26.69 -14.21 14.56
C TYR A 314 -26.81 -15.65 15.03
N PHE A 315 -25.86 -16.51 14.64
CA PHE A 315 -25.90 -17.91 15.06
C PHE A 315 -25.72 -18.03 16.58
N LEU A 316 -24.80 -17.30 17.21
CA LEU A 316 -24.65 -17.33 18.67
C LEU A 316 -25.95 -16.93 19.38
N ARG A 317 -26.68 -15.94 18.86
CA ARG A 317 -27.95 -15.45 19.42
C ARG A 317 -29.08 -16.47 19.32
N VAL A 318 -29.28 -17.09 18.14
CA VAL A 318 -30.37 -18.08 17.97
C VAL A 318 -30.15 -19.35 18.80
N TYR A 319 -28.91 -19.66 19.18
CA TYR A 319 -28.57 -20.74 20.12
C TYR A 319 -28.48 -20.27 21.59
N GLY A 320 -28.74 -18.99 21.89
CA GLY A 320 -28.88 -18.47 23.25
C GLY A 320 -27.61 -17.91 23.91
N ALA A 321 -26.49 -17.75 23.18
CA ALA A 321 -25.26 -17.15 23.72
C ALA A 321 -25.34 -15.63 23.88
N LEU A 322 -26.21 -14.98 23.11
CA LEU A 322 -26.36 -13.52 23.07
C LEU A 322 -27.83 -13.14 23.29
N GLU A 323 -28.04 -11.94 23.83
CA GLU A 323 -29.36 -11.34 23.96
C GLU A 323 -29.86 -10.80 22.62
N ASP A 324 -31.18 -10.72 22.49
CA ASP A 324 -31.80 -10.05 21.36
C ASP A 324 -31.61 -8.54 21.50
N PRO A 325 -31.13 -7.84 20.45
CA PRO A 325 -30.88 -6.41 20.50
C PRO A 325 -32.16 -5.55 20.48
N GLU A 326 -33.33 -6.16 20.26
CA GLU A 326 -34.61 -5.45 20.36
C GLU A 326 -35.06 -5.45 21.83
N PRO A 327 -35.39 -4.29 22.43
CA PRO A 327 -35.97 -4.26 23.76
C PRO A 327 -37.28 -5.09 23.76
N PRO A 328 -37.62 -5.76 24.87
CA PRO A 328 -38.90 -6.44 24.96
C PRO A 328 -40.00 -5.44 24.60
N LYS A 329 -40.80 -5.76 23.57
CA LYS A 329 -41.95 -4.95 23.17
C LYS A 329 -42.73 -4.58 24.43
N PRO A 330 -43.10 -3.30 24.64
CA PRO A 330 -43.75 -2.87 25.86
C PRO A 330 -44.99 -3.73 26.11
N PHE A 331 -45.00 -4.35 27.30
CA PHE A 331 -46.11 -5.12 27.83
C PHE A 331 -47.38 -4.26 27.73
N VAL A 332 -48.35 -4.68 26.93
CA VAL A 332 -49.73 -4.20 27.08
C VAL A 332 -50.33 -5.03 28.21
N PRO A 333 -50.62 -4.47 29.39
CA PRO A 333 -51.10 -5.26 30.51
C PRO A 333 -52.55 -5.65 30.26
N ARG A 334 -52.77 -6.91 29.90
CA ARG A 334 -54.03 -7.58 30.22
C ARG A 334 -53.71 -8.89 30.94
N GLN A 335 -54.08 -8.88 32.22
CA GLN A 335 -54.18 -9.99 33.17
C GLN A 335 -52.98 -10.24 34.11
N PRO A 336 -53.27 -10.68 35.36
CA PRO A 336 -52.38 -10.49 36.49
C PRO A 336 -51.38 -11.64 36.67
N LEU A 337 -50.16 -11.25 37.05
CA LEU A 337 -49.13 -12.04 37.74
C LEU A 337 -48.97 -13.50 37.28
N ALA A 338 -48.42 -13.70 36.09
CA ALA A 338 -47.58 -14.86 35.81
C ALA A 338 -46.11 -14.43 35.98
N PRO A 339 -45.22 -15.28 36.55
CA PRO A 339 -43.78 -14.99 36.58
C PRO A 339 -43.31 -14.75 35.15
N ALA A 340 -42.38 -13.81 34.95
CA ALA A 340 -41.86 -13.45 33.65
C ALA A 340 -41.35 -14.70 32.91
N ILE A 341 -42.19 -15.30 32.06
CA ILE A 341 -41.79 -16.34 31.13
C ILE A 341 -40.95 -15.58 30.11
N ASN A 342 -39.63 -15.65 30.27
CA ASN A 342 -38.68 -15.44 29.18
C ASN A 342 -39.29 -16.11 27.95
N GLN A 343 -39.62 -15.33 26.91
CA GLN A 343 -40.17 -15.89 25.68
C GLN A 343 -39.29 -17.07 25.27
N ALA A 344 -39.84 -18.29 25.33
CA ALA A 344 -39.05 -19.49 25.12
C ALA A 344 -38.50 -19.45 23.70
N ARG A 345 -37.18 -19.33 23.57
CA ARG A 345 -36.52 -19.25 22.26
C ARG A 345 -36.88 -20.50 21.44
N PRO A 346 -37.17 -20.37 20.14
CA PRO A 346 -37.49 -21.52 19.32
C PRO A 346 -36.27 -22.43 19.20
N PHE A 347 -36.47 -23.72 19.45
CA PHE A 347 -35.38 -24.71 19.30
C PHE A 347 -34.84 -24.72 17.88
N GLN A 348 -33.52 -24.78 17.77
CA GLN A 348 -32.79 -24.85 16.50
C GLN A 348 -32.60 -26.30 16.03
N CYS A 349 -32.65 -27.24 16.96
CA CYS A 349 -32.70 -28.67 16.74
C CYS A 349 -33.84 -29.03 15.76
N ARG A 350 -33.53 -29.94 14.83
CA ARG A 350 -34.45 -30.45 13.81
C ARG A 350 -34.60 -31.97 13.92
N TYR A 351 -34.57 -32.49 15.15
CA TYR A 351 -34.74 -33.93 15.39
C TYR A 351 -36.17 -34.35 15.04
N GLY A 352 -36.30 -35.35 14.17
CA GLY A 352 -37.59 -35.72 13.55
C GLY A 352 -38.68 -36.20 14.51
N PHE A 353 -38.33 -36.58 15.75
CA PHE A 353 -39.26 -37.05 16.77
C PHE A 353 -39.47 -36.07 17.94
N GLY A 354 -38.91 -34.86 17.86
CA GLY A 354 -39.07 -33.79 18.85
C GLY A 354 -37.78 -33.01 19.06
N ASN A 355 -37.86 -31.69 19.21
CA ASN A 355 -36.65 -30.86 19.36
C ASN A 355 -35.99 -31.05 20.73
N SER A 356 -34.67 -31.02 20.78
CA SER A 356 -33.87 -31.26 22.00
C SER A 356 -33.09 -30.02 22.42
N SER A 357 -33.30 -29.55 23.65
CA SER A 357 -32.50 -28.46 24.25
C SER A 357 -31.03 -28.85 24.43
N ALA A 358 -30.75 -30.13 24.67
CA ALA A 358 -29.39 -30.66 24.79
C ALA A 358 -28.64 -30.58 23.45
N CYS A 359 -29.34 -30.78 22.33
CA CYS A 359 -28.77 -30.61 20.99
C CYS A 359 -28.37 -29.14 20.74
N ASP A 360 -29.23 -28.19 21.11
CA ASP A 360 -28.94 -26.77 20.98
C ASP A 360 -27.75 -26.34 21.86
N ALA A 361 -27.71 -26.78 23.13
CA ALA A 361 -26.59 -26.52 24.03
C ALA A 361 -25.27 -27.13 23.53
N PHE A 362 -25.33 -28.35 22.97
CA PHE A 362 -24.17 -28.99 22.34
C PHE A 362 -23.63 -28.16 21.17
N HIS A 363 -24.51 -27.72 20.26
CA HIS A 363 -24.09 -26.90 19.13
C HIS A 363 -23.57 -25.52 19.55
N LEU A 364 -24.17 -24.92 20.57
CA LEU A 364 -23.67 -23.68 21.16
C LEU A 364 -22.22 -23.86 21.66
N GLY A 365 -21.95 -24.91 22.44
CA GLY A 365 -20.60 -25.21 22.91
C GLY A 365 -19.59 -25.43 21.78
N GLN A 366 -19.99 -26.16 20.73
CA GLN A 366 -19.14 -26.38 19.55
C GLN A 366 -18.86 -25.07 18.79
N MET A 367 -19.86 -24.19 18.65
CA MET A 367 -19.71 -22.90 17.99
C MET A 367 -18.79 -21.98 18.75
N THR A 368 -19.00 -21.82 20.06
CA THR A 368 -18.16 -21.00 20.92
C THR A 368 -16.72 -21.46 20.82
N ARG A 369 -16.47 -22.78 20.95
CA ARG A 369 -15.14 -23.38 20.79
C ARG A 369 -14.55 -23.13 19.41
N PHE A 370 -15.34 -23.30 18.35
CA PHE A 370 -14.87 -23.12 16.97
C PHE A 370 -14.47 -21.66 16.70
N PHE A 371 -15.33 -20.71 17.06
CA PHE A 371 -15.11 -19.29 16.78
C PHE A 371 -14.00 -18.67 17.64
N SER A 372 -13.84 -19.10 18.90
CA SER A 372 -12.83 -18.56 19.80
C SER A 372 -11.47 -19.23 19.64
N LEU A 373 -11.42 -20.57 19.55
CA LEU A 373 -10.15 -21.31 19.56
C LEU A 373 -9.62 -21.64 18.16
N ARG A 374 -10.49 -22.00 17.21
CA ARG A 374 -10.04 -22.40 15.86
C ARG A 374 -9.90 -21.22 14.93
N THR A 375 -10.97 -20.44 14.76
CA THR A 375 -10.96 -19.33 13.81
C THR A 375 -10.43 -18.03 14.42
N LYS A 376 -10.41 -17.93 15.76
CA LYS A 376 -9.95 -16.75 16.52
C LYS A 376 -10.62 -15.45 16.06
N THR A 377 -11.89 -15.56 15.69
CA THR A 377 -12.71 -14.44 15.18
C THR A 377 -13.55 -13.78 16.26
N ILE A 378 -13.72 -14.46 17.41
CA ILE A 378 -14.36 -13.90 18.60
C ILE A 378 -13.41 -14.06 19.78
N PHE A 379 -13.48 -13.12 20.72
CA PHE A 379 -12.76 -13.18 21.98
C PHE A 379 -13.74 -13.52 23.11
N LEU A 380 -13.37 -14.48 23.97
CA LEU A 380 -14.07 -14.77 25.21
C LEU A 380 -13.22 -14.19 26.36
N GLY A 381 -13.63 -13.03 26.87
CA GLY A 381 -12.94 -12.36 27.97
C GLY A 381 -13.40 -12.87 29.34
N SER A 382 -12.46 -13.01 30.27
CA SER A 382 -12.77 -13.19 31.68
C SER A 382 -12.90 -11.82 32.34
N THR A 383 -13.95 -11.62 33.13
CA THR A 383 -14.12 -10.42 33.96
C THR A 383 -13.32 -10.48 35.26
N LEU A 384 -12.60 -11.59 35.51
CA LEU A 384 -11.75 -11.78 36.69
C LEU A 384 -10.32 -11.28 36.49
N ILE A 385 -9.95 -10.91 35.25
CA ILE A 385 -8.63 -10.36 34.96
C ILE A 385 -8.73 -8.85 35.19
N ASP A 386 -8.06 -8.37 36.23
CA ASP A 386 -7.83 -6.94 36.43
C ASP A 386 -6.72 -6.51 35.45
N PRO A 387 -7.05 -5.70 34.41
CA PRO A 387 -6.06 -5.24 33.44
C PRO A 387 -4.96 -4.38 34.07
N ASP A 388 -5.18 -3.84 35.28
CA ASP A 388 -4.26 -2.96 35.99
C ASP A 388 -3.38 -3.72 37.01
N PHE A 389 -3.61 -5.03 37.21
CA PHE A 389 -2.87 -5.85 38.17
C PHE A 389 -1.65 -6.53 37.52
N THR A 390 -0.48 -5.91 37.62
CA THR A 390 0.82 -6.51 37.24
C THR A 390 1.57 -6.97 38.49
N LEU A 391 1.85 -8.27 38.63
CA LEU A 391 2.50 -8.83 39.82
C LEU A 391 4.00 -8.51 39.91
N ASP A 392 4.66 -8.13 38.81
CA ASP A 392 6.10 -7.82 38.78
C ASP A 392 6.38 -6.66 37.81
N SER A 393 6.87 -5.52 38.33
CA SER A 393 7.21 -4.31 37.57
C SER A 393 8.63 -4.32 36.96
N ASP A 394 9.32 -5.47 36.91
CA ASP A 394 10.75 -5.55 36.54
C ASP A 394 11.05 -6.42 35.31
N THR A 395 10.10 -6.57 34.39
CA THR A 395 10.45 -7.06 33.04
C THR A 395 9.86 -6.14 31.97
N ASP A 396 10.72 -5.74 31.04
CA ASP A 396 10.49 -4.94 29.82
C ASP A 396 9.51 -5.60 28.83
N SER A 397 8.62 -6.48 29.31
CA SER A 397 7.55 -7.07 28.54
C SER A 397 6.42 -6.05 28.42
N THR A 398 6.49 -5.28 27.33
CA THR A 398 5.35 -4.60 26.72
C THR A 398 4.09 -5.46 26.85
N PRO A 399 2.94 -4.91 27.28
CA PRO A 399 1.71 -5.69 27.36
C PRO A 399 1.47 -6.34 26.00
N GLU A 400 1.38 -7.68 25.95
CA GLU A 400 1.09 -8.42 24.73
C GLU A 400 -0.23 -7.89 24.17
N GLN A 401 -0.12 -6.96 23.23
CA GLN A 401 -1.25 -6.42 22.50
C GLN A 401 -2.01 -7.62 21.91
N PRO A 402 -3.35 -7.67 22.05
CA PRO A 402 -4.12 -8.81 21.58
C PRO A 402 -3.72 -9.15 20.15
N PRO A 403 -3.59 -10.45 19.80
CA PRO A 403 -3.03 -10.88 18.54
C PRO A 403 -3.67 -10.10 17.41
N ALA A 404 -2.83 -9.44 16.60
CA ALA A 404 -3.29 -8.56 15.53
C ALA A 404 -4.39 -9.29 14.73
N PRO A 405 -5.58 -8.66 14.55
CA PRO A 405 -6.69 -9.33 13.90
C PRO A 405 -6.23 -9.85 12.53
N PRO A 406 -6.68 -11.04 12.12
CA PRO A 406 -6.27 -11.64 10.85
C PRO A 406 -6.40 -10.62 9.72
N SER A 407 -5.29 -10.32 9.06
CA SER A 407 -5.23 -9.22 8.10
C SER A 407 -5.99 -9.54 6.83
N ASP A 408 -6.05 -10.81 6.43
CA ASP A 408 -6.67 -11.22 5.17
C ASP A 408 -8.12 -11.72 5.36
N ILE A 409 -9.10 -11.01 4.77
CA ILE A 409 -10.51 -11.42 4.81
C ILE A 409 -10.73 -12.79 4.15
N THR A 410 -10.00 -13.12 3.09
CA THR A 410 -10.13 -14.43 2.43
C THR A 410 -9.64 -15.56 3.32
N ALA A 411 -8.57 -15.33 4.10
CA ALA A 411 -8.10 -16.28 5.10
C ALA A 411 -9.12 -16.48 6.24
N ILE A 412 -9.78 -15.40 6.69
CA ILE A 412 -10.87 -15.47 7.68
C ILE A 412 -12.01 -16.33 7.14
N ILE A 413 -12.49 -16.04 5.92
CA ILE A 413 -13.58 -16.80 5.28
C ILE A 413 -13.18 -18.27 5.12
N ALA A 414 -11.96 -18.55 4.65
CA ALA A 414 -11.46 -19.92 4.49
C ALA A 414 -11.43 -20.67 5.82
N SER A 415 -11.00 -20.02 6.91
CA SER A 415 -11.02 -20.60 8.25
C SER A 415 -12.45 -20.89 8.74
N LEU A 416 -13.37 -19.94 8.55
CA LEU A 416 -14.78 -20.11 8.90
C LEU A 416 -15.46 -21.24 8.10
N LYS A 417 -15.07 -21.47 6.85
CA LYS A 417 -15.56 -22.58 6.02
C LYS A 417 -15.15 -23.98 6.51
N GLN A 418 -14.12 -24.07 7.35
CA GLN A 418 -13.73 -25.31 8.03
C GLN A 418 -14.66 -25.69 9.19
N CYS A 419 -15.82 -25.02 9.32
CA CYS A 419 -16.84 -25.31 10.32
C CYS A 419 -17.21 -26.81 10.32
N PRO A 420 -16.94 -27.55 11.40
CA PRO A 420 -17.17 -28.99 11.46
C PRO A 420 -18.66 -29.33 11.49
N ASP A 421 -19.04 -30.49 10.92
CA ASP A 421 -20.42 -31.01 10.95
C ASP A 421 -20.64 -31.91 12.18
N TYR A 422 -20.38 -31.38 13.38
CA TYR A 422 -20.55 -32.14 14.62
C TYR A 422 -22.02 -32.43 14.89
N GLN A 423 -22.30 -33.67 15.32
CA GLN A 423 -23.62 -34.13 15.71
C GLN A 423 -23.54 -34.65 17.15
N ILE A 424 -24.61 -34.45 17.92
CA ILE A 424 -24.69 -34.98 19.29
C ILE A 424 -24.81 -36.51 19.28
N ASP A 425 -25.59 -37.06 18.34
CA ASP A 425 -25.77 -38.49 18.11
C ASP A 425 -26.25 -38.73 16.65
N PRO A 426 -26.31 -39.99 16.17
CA PRO A 426 -26.70 -40.33 14.80
C PRO A 426 -28.13 -39.95 14.40
N ASN A 427 -29.01 -39.57 15.33
CA ASN A 427 -30.38 -39.16 15.04
C ASN A 427 -30.49 -37.66 14.69
N HIS A 428 -29.42 -36.91 14.90
CA HIS A 428 -29.37 -35.46 14.70
C HIS A 428 -28.66 -35.07 13.39
N VAL A 429 -28.79 -35.90 12.34
CA VAL A 429 -28.12 -35.67 11.05
C VAL A 429 -28.50 -34.33 10.44
N GLY A 430 -29.71 -33.83 10.65
CA GLY A 430 -30.19 -32.52 10.16
C GLY A 430 -29.86 -31.33 11.05
N CYS A 431 -29.30 -31.56 12.25
CA CYS A 431 -28.89 -30.50 13.17
C CYS A 431 -27.47 -30.01 12.85
N GLY A 432 -27.08 -28.90 13.47
CA GLY A 432 -25.76 -28.30 13.30
C GLY A 432 -25.74 -27.08 12.40
N ILE A 433 -24.75 -26.22 12.66
CA ILE A 433 -24.69 -24.90 12.02
C ILE A 433 -24.05 -24.93 10.64
N ARG A 434 -23.20 -25.91 10.32
CA ARG A 434 -22.42 -25.90 9.06
C ARG A 434 -23.32 -25.67 7.84
N ARG A 435 -24.42 -26.42 7.72
CA ARG A 435 -25.34 -26.32 6.57
C ARG A 435 -26.08 -24.98 6.47
N ARG A 436 -26.28 -24.30 7.60
CA ARG A 436 -26.98 -23.01 7.69
C ARG A 436 -26.01 -21.83 7.58
N PHE A 437 -24.78 -22.01 8.05
CA PHE A 437 -23.73 -21.00 8.12
C PHE A 437 -22.97 -20.83 6.80
N LEU A 438 -22.68 -21.93 6.09
CA LEU A 438 -21.94 -21.87 4.83
C LEU A 438 -22.64 -21.08 3.73
N PRO A 439 -23.96 -21.22 3.48
CA PRO A 439 -24.58 -20.51 2.37
C PRO A 439 -24.48 -18.98 2.51
N PRO A 440 -24.82 -18.36 3.66
CA PRO A 440 -24.58 -16.93 3.87
C PRO A 440 -23.11 -16.52 3.77
N LEU A 441 -22.18 -17.35 4.25
CA LEU A 441 -20.74 -17.08 4.14
C LEU A 441 -20.27 -17.09 2.68
N ASP A 442 -20.77 -18.02 1.86
CA ASP A 442 -20.52 -18.05 0.41
C ASP A 442 -21.12 -16.82 -0.29
N CYS A 443 -22.23 -16.26 0.22
CA CYS A 443 -22.76 -14.99 -0.28
C CYS A 443 -21.77 -13.85 -0.08
N ILE A 444 -21.14 -13.77 1.11
CA ILE A 444 -20.14 -12.75 1.44
C ILE A 444 -18.90 -12.94 0.56
N GLU A 445 -18.41 -14.18 0.43
CA GLU A 445 -17.20 -14.50 -0.35
C GLU A 445 -17.30 -14.08 -1.81
N ARG A 446 -18.48 -14.13 -2.43
CA ARG A 446 -18.68 -13.68 -3.83
C ARG A 446 -18.34 -12.21 -4.07
N PHE A 447 -18.33 -11.38 -3.03
CA PHE A 447 -17.96 -9.98 -3.12
C PHE A 447 -16.52 -9.72 -2.66
N VAL A 448 -15.79 -10.73 -2.20
CA VAL A 448 -14.42 -10.53 -1.66
C VAL A 448 -13.41 -11.37 -2.44
N GLY A 449 -13.76 -12.62 -2.76
CA GLY A 449 -12.89 -13.58 -3.44
C GLY A 449 -13.08 -13.67 -4.95
N ASP A 450 -14.19 -13.20 -5.52
CA ASP A 450 -14.46 -13.23 -6.97
C ASP A 450 -14.02 -11.92 -7.64
N GLY A 451 -13.30 -12.01 -8.75
CA GLY A 451 -12.92 -10.87 -9.57
C GLY A 451 -14.09 -10.15 -10.25
N ARG A 452 -15.30 -10.72 -10.21
CA ARG A 452 -16.54 -10.05 -10.63
C ARG A 452 -17.09 -9.10 -9.56
N GLY A 453 -16.79 -9.36 -8.29
CA GLY A 453 -17.35 -8.66 -7.13
C GLY A 453 -16.40 -7.66 -6.48
N LEU A 454 -15.68 -6.85 -7.26
CA LEU A 454 -14.66 -5.95 -6.72
C LEU A 454 -15.26 -4.84 -5.84
N LEU A 455 -14.77 -4.72 -4.61
CA LEU A 455 -15.08 -3.67 -3.64
C LEU A 455 -14.15 -2.47 -3.74
N GLY A 456 -13.22 -2.50 -4.69
CA GLY A 456 -12.28 -1.43 -4.95
C GLY A 456 -12.96 -0.12 -5.34
N ILE A 457 -12.21 0.97 -5.25
CA ILE A 457 -12.69 2.31 -5.52
C ILE A 457 -12.57 2.59 -7.02
N ASP A 458 -13.60 3.19 -7.61
CA ASP A 458 -13.49 3.82 -8.93
C ASP A 458 -13.05 5.28 -8.76
N PHE A 459 -11.82 5.61 -9.14
CA PHE A 459 -11.27 6.95 -8.92
C PHE A 459 -11.88 8.02 -9.85
N HIS A 460 -12.49 7.65 -10.99
CA HIS A 460 -13.17 8.64 -11.82
C HIS A 460 -14.43 9.21 -11.13
N SER A 461 -14.98 8.48 -10.18
CA SER A 461 -16.07 8.95 -9.33
C SER A 461 -15.62 9.89 -8.20
N TRP A 462 -14.32 10.20 -8.11
CA TRP A 462 -13.74 11.06 -7.08
C TRP A 462 -13.95 12.55 -7.42
N THR A 463 -14.82 13.22 -6.64
CA THR A 463 -15.27 14.60 -6.87
C THR A 463 -14.33 15.65 -6.26
N GLY A 464 -13.24 15.23 -5.63
CA GLY A 464 -12.27 16.11 -4.97
C GLY A 464 -12.77 16.77 -3.69
N GLN A 465 -14.00 16.43 -3.24
CA GLN A 465 -14.53 16.83 -1.95
C GLN A 465 -13.86 16.07 -0.80
N GLU A 466 -14.05 16.54 0.43
CA GLU A 466 -13.62 15.81 1.62
C GLU A 466 -14.42 14.52 1.79
N TRP A 467 -13.76 13.47 2.28
CA TRP A 467 -14.45 12.24 2.69
C TRP A 467 -15.47 12.58 3.80
N PRO A 468 -16.71 12.07 3.77
CA PRO A 468 -17.23 10.96 2.95
C PRO A 468 -17.88 11.36 1.61
N PHE A 469 -17.84 12.63 1.22
CA PHE A 469 -18.46 13.12 -0.03
C PHE A 469 -17.51 13.08 -1.23
N ALA A 470 -16.23 12.77 -0.97
CA ALA A 470 -15.15 12.64 -1.94
C ALA A 470 -15.47 11.73 -3.13
N THR A 471 -16.38 10.77 -2.98
CA THR A 471 -16.88 9.94 -4.09
C THR A 471 -18.39 9.89 -4.07
N SER A 472 -19.01 10.02 -5.26
CA SER A 472 -20.46 9.84 -5.42
C SER A 472 -20.93 8.44 -5.00
N SER A 473 -20.01 7.48 -4.97
CA SER A 473 -20.18 6.08 -4.59
C SER A 473 -19.63 5.72 -3.19
N SER A 474 -19.24 6.70 -2.36
CA SER A 474 -18.71 6.40 -1.01
C SER A 474 -19.74 5.64 -0.18
N TRP A 475 -19.28 4.57 0.47
CA TRP A 475 -20.13 3.79 1.38
C TRP A 475 -20.45 4.56 2.67
N ALA A 476 -19.58 5.49 3.05
CA ALA A 476 -19.76 6.34 4.21
C ALA A 476 -20.76 7.48 3.97
N ASN A 477 -21.03 7.83 2.70
CA ASN A 477 -22.01 8.84 2.36
C ASN A 477 -23.41 8.42 2.84
N ARG A 478 -23.99 9.23 3.73
CA ARG A 478 -25.32 8.99 4.32
C ARG A 478 -26.47 9.45 3.44
N THR A 479 -26.21 10.21 2.38
CA THR A 479 -27.25 10.64 1.43
C THR A 479 -27.67 9.50 0.49
N LEU A 480 -26.80 8.51 0.30
CA LEU A 480 -27.12 7.32 -0.49
C LEU A 480 -28.12 6.41 0.23
N PRO A 481 -29.05 5.76 -0.50
CA PRO A 481 -30.00 4.84 0.11
C PRO A 481 -29.26 3.68 0.78
N ARG A 482 -29.69 3.33 1.99
CA ARG A 482 -29.19 2.17 2.75
C ARG A 482 -30.32 1.16 2.93
N ALA A 483 -29.95 -0.11 2.90
CA ALA A 483 -30.90 -1.17 3.22
C ALA A 483 -31.20 -1.17 4.71
N ASN A 484 -32.49 -1.14 5.07
CA ASN A 484 -32.94 -1.41 6.43
C ASN A 484 -32.83 -2.93 6.72
N VAL A 485 -33.33 -3.76 5.80
CA VAL A 485 -33.28 -5.23 5.92
C VAL A 485 -32.87 -5.85 4.58
N ILE A 486 -31.94 -6.79 4.63
CA ILE A 486 -31.55 -7.61 3.47
C ILE A 486 -31.82 -9.07 3.75
N ASP A 487 -32.54 -9.70 2.82
CA ASP A 487 -32.85 -11.12 2.86
C ASP A 487 -31.79 -11.91 2.07
N ILE A 488 -31.19 -12.90 2.72
CA ILE A 488 -30.14 -13.73 2.15
C ILE A 488 -30.66 -15.17 2.10
N ARG A 489 -30.66 -15.75 0.90
CA ARG A 489 -31.21 -17.08 0.64
C ARG A 489 -30.29 -17.86 -0.29
N ILE A 490 -29.89 -19.06 0.14
CA ILE A 490 -29.06 -20.00 -0.65
C ILE A 490 -27.87 -19.28 -1.31
N SER A 491 -27.09 -18.60 -0.46
CA SER A 491 -25.90 -17.84 -0.86
C SER A 491 -26.13 -16.64 -1.77
N LYS A 492 -27.36 -16.17 -1.98
CA LYS A 492 -27.68 -15.01 -2.83
C LYS A 492 -28.51 -13.99 -2.05
N LEU A 493 -28.42 -12.73 -2.50
CA LEU A 493 -29.36 -11.70 -2.06
C LEU A 493 -30.72 -11.97 -2.71
N SER A 494 -31.77 -12.07 -1.89
CA SER A 494 -33.13 -12.38 -2.32
C SER A 494 -33.99 -11.12 -2.40
N ALA A 495 -33.91 -10.25 -1.39
CA ALA A 495 -34.65 -8.99 -1.36
C ALA A 495 -33.90 -7.91 -0.57
N VAL A 496 -34.11 -6.64 -0.97
CA VAL A 496 -33.56 -5.47 -0.28
C VAL A 496 -34.70 -4.54 0.09
N HIS A 497 -34.83 -4.26 1.39
CA HIS A 497 -35.85 -3.37 1.94
C HIS A 497 -35.20 -2.06 2.38
N GLY A 498 -35.60 -0.94 1.79
CA GLY A 498 -35.14 0.41 2.11
C GLY A 498 -35.92 1.11 3.23
N GLY A 499 -35.72 2.43 3.34
CA GLY A 499 -36.51 3.33 4.19
C GLY A 499 -37.99 3.31 3.80
N SER A 500 -38.91 3.35 4.79
CA SER A 500 -40.37 3.33 4.59
C SER A 500 -40.95 2.09 3.88
N GLY A 501 -40.25 0.95 3.92
CA GLY A 501 -40.77 -0.30 3.35
C GLY A 501 -40.66 -0.41 1.82
N ALA A 502 -40.01 0.55 1.16
CA ALA A 502 -39.75 0.49 -0.27
C ALA A 502 -38.77 -0.65 -0.60
N ARG A 503 -39.05 -1.44 -1.65
CA ARG A 503 -38.10 -2.43 -2.17
C ARG A 503 -37.07 -1.73 -3.05
N LEU A 504 -35.79 -1.96 -2.77
CA LEU A 504 -34.69 -1.48 -3.61
C LEU A 504 -34.39 -2.54 -4.68
N SER A 505 -34.11 -2.08 -5.90
CA SER A 505 -33.74 -2.95 -7.01
C SER A 505 -32.26 -3.34 -6.93
N PHE A 506 -31.94 -4.57 -7.34
CA PHE A 506 -30.56 -4.98 -7.58
C PHE A 506 -30.08 -4.37 -8.90
N THR A 507 -29.05 -3.53 -8.87
CA THR A 507 -28.57 -2.81 -10.05
C THR A 507 -27.23 -3.38 -10.52
N SER A 508 -26.14 -3.02 -9.83
CA SER A 508 -24.79 -3.47 -10.10
C SER A 508 -24.27 -4.35 -8.96
N GLN A 509 -23.27 -5.17 -9.24
CA GLN A 509 -22.65 -6.01 -8.20
C GLN A 509 -22.00 -5.16 -7.10
N GLU A 510 -21.48 -3.99 -7.46
CA GLU A 510 -20.91 -3.02 -6.51
C GLU A 510 -21.99 -2.40 -5.60
N GLU A 511 -23.13 -2.02 -6.16
CA GLU A 511 -24.25 -1.48 -5.38
C GLU A 511 -24.87 -2.55 -4.48
N ASN A 512 -24.98 -3.78 -4.98
CA ASN A 512 -25.44 -4.92 -4.19
C ASN A 512 -24.49 -5.21 -3.02
N ALA A 513 -23.18 -5.11 -3.24
CA ALA A 513 -22.18 -5.22 -2.18
C ALA A 513 -22.36 -4.11 -1.15
N ARG A 514 -22.46 -2.85 -1.59
CA ARG A 514 -22.67 -1.69 -0.72
C ARG A 514 -23.92 -1.89 0.15
N LEU A 515 -25.04 -2.26 -0.46
CA LEU A 515 -26.29 -2.52 0.26
C LEU A 515 -26.10 -3.64 1.29
N LEU A 516 -25.50 -4.78 0.90
CA LEU A 516 -25.20 -5.89 1.80
C LEU A 516 -24.36 -5.46 3.00
N PHE A 517 -23.22 -4.82 2.77
CA PHE A 517 -22.23 -4.53 3.81
C PHE A 517 -22.58 -3.31 4.67
N THR A 518 -23.45 -2.41 4.18
CA THR A 518 -23.92 -1.23 4.94
C THR A 518 -25.35 -1.36 5.50
N ALA A 519 -25.99 -2.52 5.33
CA ALA A 519 -27.33 -2.79 5.84
C ALA A 519 -27.44 -2.63 7.36
N LYS A 520 -28.60 -2.14 7.83
CA LYS A 520 -28.90 -2.08 9.27
C LYS A 520 -29.16 -3.46 9.88
N LYS A 521 -29.88 -4.33 9.17
CA LYS A 521 -30.22 -5.70 9.58
C LYS A 521 -30.07 -6.65 8.40
N ARG A 522 -29.57 -7.86 8.65
CA ARG A 522 -29.47 -8.95 7.67
C ARG A 522 -30.30 -10.13 8.17
N ASN A 523 -31.20 -10.59 7.34
CA ASN A 523 -31.95 -11.82 7.58
C ASN A 523 -31.19 -12.96 6.90
N TRP A 524 -30.42 -13.67 7.71
CA TRP A 524 -29.51 -14.72 7.26
C TRP A 524 -30.22 -16.02 6.84
N GLU A 525 -31.51 -16.16 7.14
CA GLU A 525 -32.31 -17.37 6.90
C GLU A 525 -33.67 -17.08 6.25
N ALA A 526 -33.70 -16.14 5.31
CA ALA A 526 -34.91 -15.69 4.62
C ALA A 526 -35.55 -16.73 3.67
#